data_AF-A0A383CK11-F1
#
_entry.id   AF-A0A383CK11-F1
#
_cell.length_a   1.000
_cell.length_b   1.000
_cell.length_c   1.000
_cell.angle_alpha   90.00
_cell.angle_beta   90.00
_cell.angle_gamma   90.00
#
_symmetry.space_group_name_H-M   'P 1'
#
loop_
_entity.id
_entity.type
_entity.pdbx_description
1 polymer ?
#
loop_
_entity_poly.entity_id
_entity_poly.type
_entity_poly.pdbx_seq_one_letter_code
_entity_poly.pdbx_strand_id
1 'polypeptide(L)'
;KYFSIDAVIGQKSEILSVIAGTTSEVEKSTWPLASQRSNITIQELSEPADILVFGLPRDFHYGPGMGTNPILMSLAIGAQFSRCAQALRPDPVIIAVSQCDGWFNKDWFPSYEETYDSLQNFSSSKDFLESDEAIRISTKNEYLFGYSNFYTYHPFHAMSMVSGGSVPLKWCSQVYVVGAKKPGYARGMGFKTLNKFDEAMNDAKKYVGSNPRILCTPECFSGGMAVNLTINS
;
A
#
# COMPACT_ATOMS: atom_id res chain seq x y z
N LYS A 1 -25.08 2.65 -26.00
CA LYS A 1 -25.23 2.80 -24.53
C LYS A 1 -24.72 1.51 -23.89
N TYR A 2 -23.86 1.61 -22.89
CA TYR A 2 -23.38 0.43 -22.14
C TYR A 2 -24.36 0.14 -20.99
N PHE A 3 -24.59 -1.15 -20.74
CA PHE A 3 -25.35 -1.64 -19.60
C PHE A 3 -24.36 -2.15 -18.56
N SER A 4 -24.52 -1.71 -17.33
CA SER A 4 -23.61 -2.01 -16.22
C SER A 4 -24.39 -2.64 -15.08
N ILE A 5 -23.73 -3.57 -14.37
CA ILE A 5 -24.20 -4.14 -13.11
C ILE A 5 -23.05 -3.96 -12.13
N ASP A 6 -23.31 -3.33 -10.99
CA ASP A 6 -22.31 -3.13 -9.94
C ASP A 6 -22.90 -3.43 -8.57
N ALA A 7 -22.03 -3.83 -7.64
CA ALA A 7 -22.39 -4.22 -6.29
C ALA A 7 -21.58 -3.42 -5.26
N VAL A 8 -22.26 -2.92 -4.23
CA VAL A 8 -21.57 -2.39 -3.05
C VAL A 8 -21.23 -3.56 -2.14
N ILE A 9 -19.93 -3.73 -1.87
CA ILE A 9 -19.41 -4.84 -1.09
C ILE A 9 -19.05 -4.36 0.33
N GLY A 10 -19.48 -5.10 1.34
CA GLY A 10 -19.19 -4.82 2.74
C GLY A 10 -17.80 -5.30 3.19
N GLN A 11 -17.58 -5.36 4.50
CA GLN A 11 -16.24 -5.56 5.08
C GLN A 11 -15.68 -6.96 4.77
N LYS A 12 -16.53 -7.98 4.77
CA LYS A 12 -16.16 -9.40 4.59
C LYS A 12 -16.73 -9.97 3.30
N SER A 13 -16.75 -9.15 2.25
CA SER A 13 -17.24 -9.51 0.93
C SER A 13 -18.75 -9.78 0.84
N GLU A 14 -19.54 -9.34 1.83
CA GLU A 14 -21.00 -9.38 1.75
C GLU A 14 -21.52 -8.42 0.68
N ILE A 15 -22.54 -8.83 -0.06
CA ILE A 15 -23.22 -7.98 -1.04
C ILE A 15 -24.23 -7.12 -0.29
N LEU A 16 -23.98 -5.81 -0.19
CA LEU A 16 -24.87 -4.87 0.51
C LEU A 16 -25.96 -4.31 -0.41
N SER A 17 -25.65 -4.18 -1.70
CA SER A 17 -26.59 -3.70 -2.72
C SER A 17 -26.10 -4.13 -4.11
N VAL A 18 -27.03 -4.29 -5.06
CA VAL A 18 -26.75 -4.55 -6.48
C VAL A 18 -27.62 -3.63 -7.31
N ILE A 19 -27.01 -2.85 -8.20
CA ILE A 19 -27.71 -1.93 -9.09
C ILE A 19 -27.34 -2.25 -10.54
N ALA A 20 -28.34 -2.24 -11.42
CA ALA A 20 -28.16 -2.46 -12.85
C ALA A 20 -28.78 -1.33 -13.65
N GLY A 21 -28.10 -0.85 -14.69
CA GLY A 21 -28.57 0.27 -15.49
C GLY A 21 -27.48 0.90 -16.37
N THR A 22 -27.67 2.17 -16.74
CA THR A 22 -26.60 2.96 -17.34
C THR A 22 -25.55 3.29 -16.28
N THR A 23 -24.27 3.31 -16.65
CA THR A 23 -23.15 3.58 -15.73
C THR A 23 -23.40 4.76 -14.79
N SER A 24 -23.89 5.89 -15.30
CA SER A 24 -24.18 7.09 -14.49
C SER A 24 -25.24 6.87 -13.40
N GLU A 25 -26.27 6.07 -13.67
CA GLU A 25 -27.33 5.78 -12.70
C GLU A 25 -26.86 4.73 -11.69
N VAL A 26 -26.03 3.78 -12.13
CA VAL A 26 -25.40 2.79 -11.24
C VAL A 26 -24.48 3.49 -10.24
N GLU A 27 -23.60 4.38 -10.70
CA GLU A 27 -22.70 5.18 -9.85
C GLU A 27 -23.49 6.04 -8.86
N LYS A 28 -24.45 6.83 -9.35
CA LYS A 28 -25.32 7.67 -8.52
C LYS A 28 -26.04 6.89 -7.42
N SER A 29 -26.44 5.65 -7.71
CA SER A 29 -27.19 4.81 -6.77
C SER A 29 -26.28 4.08 -5.76
N THR A 30 -25.08 3.70 -6.16
CA THR A 30 -24.15 2.88 -5.34
C THR A 30 -23.25 3.74 -4.46
N TRP A 31 -22.83 4.91 -4.93
CA TRP A 31 -21.84 5.75 -4.23
C TRP A 31 -22.25 6.18 -2.82
N PRO A 32 -23.51 6.53 -2.49
CA PRO A 32 -23.88 6.89 -1.12
C PRO A 32 -23.60 5.77 -0.12
N LEU A 33 -24.02 4.53 -0.43
CA LEU A 33 -23.79 3.37 0.43
C LEU A 33 -22.31 2.98 0.46
N ALA A 34 -21.62 3.01 -0.68
CA ALA A 34 -20.19 2.75 -0.75
C ALA A 34 -19.38 3.76 0.08
N SER A 35 -19.76 5.05 0.03
CA SER A 35 -19.15 6.11 0.82
C SER A 35 -19.38 5.91 2.32
N GLN A 36 -20.62 5.61 2.73
CA GLN A 36 -20.95 5.32 4.13
C GLN A 36 -20.16 4.12 4.67
N ARG A 37 -19.99 3.07 3.87
CA ARG A 37 -19.24 1.87 4.24
C ARG A 37 -17.73 2.15 4.32
N SER A 38 -17.21 2.93 3.37
CA SER A 38 -15.76 3.04 3.17
C SER A 38 -15.13 4.21 3.90
N ASN A 39 -15.89 5.20 4.36
CA ASN A 39 -15.37 6.37 5.05
C ASN A 39 -15.81 6.35 6.51
N ILE A 40 -14.86 6.18 7.43
CA ILE A 40 -15.10 6.09 8.87
C ILE A 40 -14.44 7.27 9.57
N THR A 41 -15.26 8.05 10.29
CA THR A 41 -14.78 9.14 11.14
C THR A 41 -14.46 8.61 12.53
N ILE A 42 -13.21 8.77 12.96
CA ILE A 42 -12.75 8.42 14.31
C ILE A 42 -13.19 9.54 15.27
N GLN A 43 -14.14 9.24 16.15
CA GLN A 43 -14.75 10.24 17.05
C GLN A 43 -13.82 10.57 18.23
N GLU A 44 -12.99 9.62 18.64
CA GLU A 44 -12.08 9.72 19.78
C GLU A 44 -10.83 10.55 19.48
N LEU A 45 -10.56 10.82 18.19
CA LEU A 45 -9.38 11.54 17.75
C LEU A 45 -9.77 13.00 17.44
N SER A 46 -9.53 13.89 18.39
CA SER A 46 -9.82 15.33 18.27
C SER A 46 -8.79 16.12 17.45
N GLU A 47 -7.63 15.53 17.16
CA GLU A 47 -6.54 16.14 16.39
C GLU A 47 -5.87 15.11 15.47
N PRO A 48 -5.34 15.48 14.28
CA PRO A 48 -4.79 14.52 13.30
C PRO A 48 -3.53 13.80 13.79
N ALA A 49 -3.50 12.46 13.85
CA ALA A 49 -2.43 11.69 14.50
C ALA A 49 -1.03 11.97 13.94
N ASP A 50 -0.02 11.87 14.82
CA ASP A 50 1.38 12.11 14.49
C ASP A 50 2.07 10.87 13.91
N ILE A 51 1.68 9.68 14.38
CA ILE A 51 2.24 8.39 13.96
C ILE A 51 1.13 7.48 13.46
N LEU A 52 1.32 6.86 12.30
CA LEU A 52 0.51 5.74 11.79
C LEU A 52 1.25 4.42 12.04
N VAL A 53 0.57 3.46 12.69
CA VAL A 53 1.10 2.13 13.00
C VAL A 53 0.23 1.03 12.40
N PHE A 54 0.84 0.05 11.73
CA PHE A 54 0.15 -1.15 11.24
C PHE A 54 1.12 -2.31 10.97
N GLY A 55 0.56 -3.52 10.89
CA GLY A 55 1.27 -4.72 10.47
C GLY A 55 0.99 -5.07 9.01
N LEU A 56 1.94 -5.76 8.39
CA LEU A 56 1.86 -6.27 7.02
C LEU A 56 1.94 -7.81 7.07
N PRO A 57 0.79 -8.51 7.06
CA PRO A 57 0.75 -9.97 6.98
C PRO A 57 1.49 -10.48 5.75
N ARG A 58 2.03 -11.71 5.78
CA ARG A 58 2.72 -12.28 4.61
C ARG A 58 1.83 -12.25 3.36
N ASP A 59 0.56 -12.61 3.53
CA ASP A 59 -0.38 -12.79 2.44
C ASP A 59 -1.62 -11.90 2.64
N PHE A 60 -1.90 -11.03 1.67
CA PHE A 60 -3.11 -10.23 1.57
C PHE A 60 -3.27 -9.69 0.14
N HIS A 61 -4.48 -9.27 -0.23
CA HIS A 61 -4.83 -8.57 -1.48
C HIS A 61 -4.32 -9.20 -2.80
N TYR A 62 -3.07 -8.96 -3.20
CA TYR A 62 -2.49 -9.44 -4.47
C TYR A 62 -1.99 -10.90 -4.41
N GLY A 63 -2.02 -11.52 -3.23
CA GLY A 63 -1.73 -12.94 -3.08
C GLY A 63 -0.49 -13.23 -2.24
N PRO A 64 0.13 -14.40 -2.42
CA PRO A 64 1.12 -14.90 -1.49
C PRO A 64 2.42 -14.09 -1.54
N GLY A 65 2.90 -13.69 -0.36
CA GLY A 65 4.15 -12.95 -0.17
C GLY A 65 4.03 -11.43 -0.27
N MET A 66 2.82 -10.87 -0.43
CA MET A 66 2.63 -9.42 -0.56
C MET A 66 3.31 -8.61 0.55
N GLY A 67 3.16 -9.03 1.81
CA GLY A 67 3.76 -8.30 2.94
C GLY A 67 5.25 -8.50 3.11
N THR A 68 5.88 -9.44 2.41
CA THR A 68 7.32 -9.74 2.54
C THR A 68 8.14 -9.45 1.29
N ASN A 69 7.49 -9.28 0.13
CA ASN A 69 8.04 -8.73 -1.10
C ASN A 69 8.24 -7.21 -0.93
N PRO A 70 9.44 -6.65 -1.17
CA PRO A 70 9.72 -5.24 -0.89
C PRO A 70 8.88 -4.25 -1.70
N ILE A 71 8.61 -4.54 -2.97
CA ILE A 71 7.82 -3.65 -3.83
C ILE A 71 6.35 -3.65 -3.39
N LEU A 72 5.78 -4.83 -3.15
CA LEU A 72 4.38 -4.96 -2.73
C LEU A 72 4.14 -4.42 -1.31
N MET A 73 5.05 -4.72 -0.39
CA MET A 73 5.06 -4.16 0.96
C MET A 73 5.12 -2.63 0.92
N SER A 74 5.98 -2.06 0.06
CA SER A 74 6.08 -0.62 -0.17
C SER A 74 4.74 -0.03 -0.64
N LEU A 75 4.09 -0.64 -1.64
CA LEU A 75 2.75 -0.20 -2.05
C LEU A 75 1.75 -0.25 -0.89
N ALA A 76 1.73 -1.34 -0.12
CA ALA A 76 0.79 -1.49 0.98
C ALA A 76 0.91 -0.34 2.00
N ILE A 77 2.15 0.07 2.30
CA ILE A 77 2.44 1.24 3.14
C ILE A 77 1.84 2.51 2.50
N GLY A 78 2.07 2.72 1.21
CA GLY A 78 1.50 3.85 0.46
C GLY A 78 -0.03 3.87 0.47
N ALA A 79 -0.68 2.73 0.20
CA ALA A 79 -2.13 2.62 0.19
C ALA A 79 -2.73 2.87 1.57
N GLN A 80 -2.12 2.34 2.64
CA GLN A 80 -2.62 2.56 4.00
C GLN A 80 -2.41 4.00 4.46
N PHE A 81 -1.30 4.62 4.09
CA PHE A 81 -1.10 6.06 4.28
C PHE A 81 -2.21 6.87 3.59
N SER A 82 -2.50 6.61 2.31
CA SER A 82 -3.54 7.34 1.57
C SER A 82 -4.93 7.20 2.19
N ARG A 83 -5.28 6.00 2.69
CA ARG A 83 -6.55 5.77 3.39
C ARG A 83 -6.65 6.54 4.70
N CYS A 84 -5.54 6.73 5.39
CA CYS A 84 -5.50 7.43 6.68
C CYS A 84 -5.16 8.91 6.56
N ALA A 85 -4.84 9.43 5.36
CA ALA A 85 -4.23 10.74 5.20
C ALA A 85 -5.04 11.89 5.83
N GLN A 86 -6.37 11.80 5.81
CA GLN A 86 -7.26 12.81 6.40
C GLN A 86 -7.36 12.71 7.94
N ALA A 87 -6.83 11.65 8.54
CA ALA A 87 -6.72 11.48 9.99
C ALA A 87 -5.29 11.74 10.51
N LEU A 88 -4.36 12.15 9.65
CA LEU A 88 -2.95 12.36 9.97
C LEU A 88 -2.54 13.82 9.84
N ARG A 89 -1.55 14.23 10.62
CA ARG A 89 -0.94 15.56 10.51
C ARG A 89 -0.18 15.74 9.19
N PRO A 90 0.20 16.98 8.83
CA PRO A 90 0.96 17.30 7.61
C PRO A 90 2.40 16.76 7.47
N ASP A 91 2.79 15.57 7.89
CA ASP A 91 4.15 15.00 7.71
C ASP A 91 4.36 13.78 8.61
N PRO A 92 3.37 12.86 8.69
CA PRO A 92 3.32 11.90 9.77
C PRO A 92 4.52 10.94 9.70
N VAL A 93 4.80 10.30 10.83
CA VAL A 93 5.71 9.15 10.85
C VAL A 93 4.89 7.88 10.61
N ILE A 94 5.42 6.96 9.82
CA ILE A 94 4.83 5.62 9.64
C ILE A 94 5.74 4.58 10.31
N ILE A 95 5.14 3.68 11.08
CA ILE A 95 5.78 2.46 11.58
C ILE A 95 5.02 1.25 11.04
N ALA A 96 5.61 0.61 10.03
CA ALA A 96 5.08 -0.60 9.41
C ALA A 96 5.85 -1.83 9.93
N VAL A 97 5.13 -2.82 10.46
CA VAL A 97 5.73 -4.09 10.91
C VAL A 97 5.65 -5.10 9.77
N SER A 98 6.78 -5.56 9.26
CA SER A 98 6.86 -6.52 8.16
C SER A 98 8.06 -7.43 8.31
N GLN A 99 7.89 -8.72 7.94
CA GLN A 99 9.02 -9.64 7.85
C GLN A 99 9.97 -9.35 6.69
N CYS A 100 9.57 -8.58 5.66
CA CYS A 100 10.36 -8.21 4.46
C CYS A 100 11.57 -9.13 4.21
N ASP A 101 11.30 -10.32 3.66
CA ASP A 101 12.27 -11.40 3.50
C ASP A 101 12.82 -11.50 2.07
N GLY A 102 12.36 -10.62 1.18
CA GLY A 102 12.76 -10.59 -0.24
C GLY A 102 12.17 -11.73 -1.05
N TRP A 103 11.13 -12.41 -0.58
CA TRP A 103 10.45 -13.42 -1.39
C TRP A 103 9.58 -12.75 -2.46
N PHE A 104 10.15 -12.56 -3.65
CA PHE A 104 9.44 -11.93 -4.75
C PHE A 104 8.31 -12.77 -5.33
N ASN A 105 8.30 -14.09 -5.07
CA ASN A 105 7.32 -15.03 -5.59
C ASN A 105 7.18 -14.95 -7.13
N LYS A 106 8.25 -15.35 -7.83
CA LYS A 106 8.35 -15.29 -9.30
C LYS A 106 7.25 -16.04 -10.05
N ASP A 107 6.63 -17.03 -9.42
CA ASP A 107 5.56 -17.83 -10.03
C ASP A 107 4.27 -16.99 -10.20
N TRP A 108 4.11 -15.94 -9.39
CA TRP A 108 3.01 -14.98 -9.50
C TRP A 108 3.49 -13.63 -10.06
N PHE A 109 4.69 -13.20 -9.67
CA PHE A 109 5.23 -11.86 -9.90
C PHE A 109 6.59 -11.91 -10.63
N PRO A 110 6.66 -12.46 -11.85
CA PRO A 110 7.92 -12.82 -12.49
C PRO A 110 8.86 -11.62 -12.75
N SER A 111 8.31 -10.41 -12.94
CA SER A 111 9.11 -9.21 -13.21
C SER A 111 9.66 -8.50 -11.96
N TYR A 112 9.23 -8.88 -10.76
CA TYR A 112 9.42 -8.03 -9.58
C TYR A 112 10.87 -7.99 -9.07
N GLU A 113 11.58 -9.11 -9.14
CA GLU A 113 12.99 -9.16 -8.74
C GLU A 113 13.85 -8.31 -9.69
N GLU A 114 13.70 -8.49 -11.01
CA GLU A 114 14.36 -7.65 -12.02
C GLU A 114 13.98 -6.17 -11.85
N THR A 115 12.71 -5.86 -11.57
CA THR A 115 12.26 -4.49 -11.30
C THR A 115 12.95 -3.89 -10.07
N TYR A 116 13.03 -4.65 -8.98
CA TYR A 116 13.66 -4.20 -7.74
C TYR A 116 15.15 -3.91 -7.96
N ASP A 117 15.86 -4.83 -8.61
CA ASP A 117 17.29 -4.72 -8.87
C ASP A 117 17.59 -3.56 -9.83
N SER A 118 16.82 -3.41 -10.92
CA SER A 118 16.98 -2.30 -11.85
C SER A 118 16.71 -0.96 -11.19
N LEU A 119 15.68 -0.86 -10.33
CA LEU A 119 15.37 0.36 -9.56
C LEU A 119 16.55 0.83 -8.70
N GLN A 120 17.39 -0.08 -8.18
CA GLN A 120 18.55 0.31 -7.35
C GLN A 120 19.60 1.14 -8.09
N ASN A 121 19.56 1.15 -9.44
CA ASN A 121 20.49 1.91 -10.28
C ASN A 121 19.99 3.34 -10.57
N PHE A 122 18.85 3.75 -10.00
CA PHE A 122 18.26 5.07 -10.19
C PHE A 122 18.20 5.85 -8.88
N SER A 123 18.35 7.17 -8.98
CA SER A 123 18.31 8.08 -7.82
C SER A 123 16.92 8.18 -7.20
N SER A 124 15.85 7.94 -7.98
CA SER A 124 14.48 7.99 -7.50
C SER A 124 13.58 7.01 -8.25
N SER A 125 12.46 6.65 -7.63
CA SER A 125 11.41 5.86 -8.28
C SER A 125 10.87 6.55 -9.53
N LYS A 126 10.80 7.89 -9.54
CA LYS A 126 10.37 8.66 -10.70
C LYS A 126 11.31 8.43 -11.89
N ASP A 127 12.62 8.61 -11.67
CA ASP A 127 13.62 8.46 -12.73
C ASP A 127 13.62 7.04 -13.30
N PHE A 128 13.46 6.03 -12.44
CA PHE A 128 13.28 4.65 -12.89
C PHE A 128 12.01 4.48 -13.73
N LEU A 129 10.86 4.97 -13.26
CA LEU A 129 9.57 4.80 -13.94
C LEU A 129 9.49 5.51 -15.29
N GLU A 130 10.26 6.59 -15.48
CA GLU A 130 10.36 7.34 -16.73
C GLU A 130 11.44 6.79 -17.68
N SER A 131 12.18 5.75 -17.27
CA SER A 131 13.32 5.22 -18.02
C SER A 131 12.95 4.18 -19.09
N ASP A 132 13.84 4.04 -20.09
CA ASP A 132 13.79 2.94 -21.06
C ASP A 132 13.88 1.56 -20.40
N GLU A 133 14.47 1.47 -19.21
CA GLU A 133 14.59 0.22 -18.46
C GLU A 133 13.23 -0.24 -17.91
N ALA A 134 12.41 0.68 -17.39
CA ALA A 134 11.03 0.38 -16.99
C ALA A 134 10.18 -0.03 -18.21
N ILE A 135 10.38 0.63 -19.36
CA ILE A 135 9.73 0.24 -20.63
C ILE A 135 10.18 -1.16 -21.05
N ARG A 136 11.47 -1.46 -21.02
CA ARG A 136 12.05 -2.76 -21.38
C ARG A 136 11.47 -3.89 -20.52
N ILE A 137 11.43 -3.70 -19.19
CA ILE A 137 10.88 -4.71 -18.27
C ILE A 137 9.37 -4.89 -18.50
N SER A 138 8.62 -3.78 -18.65
CA SER A 138 7.16 -3.83 -18.83
C SER A 138 6.70 -4.38 -20.19
N THR A 139 7.61 -4.50 -21.16
CA THR A 139 7.35 -5.03 -22.50
C THR A 139 8.13 -6.31 -22.82
N LYS A 140 8.84 -6.89 -21.85
CA LYS A 140 9.64 -8.11 -22.05
C LYS A 140 8.75 -9.29 -22.41
N ASN A 141 8.99 -9.88 -23.59
CA ASN A 141 8.19 -10.96 -24.15
C ASN A 141 8.02 -12.16 -23.20
N GLU A 142 9.04 -12.52 -22.43
CA GLU A 142 8.96 -13.62 -21.46
C GLU A 142 7.90 -13.38 -20.38
N TYR A 143 7.82 -12.15 -19.85
CA TYR A 143 6.81 -11.79 -18.85
C TYR A 143 5.42 -11.62 -19.45
N LEU A 144 5.33 -11.07 -20.66
CA LEU A 144 4.06 -10.99 -21.39
C LEU A 144 3.50 -12.39 -21.70
N PHE A 145 4.38 -13.32 -22.10
CA PHE A 145 4.01 -14.71 -22.31
C PHE A 145 3.53 -15.37 -21.02
N GLY A 146 4.22 -15.11 -19.90
CA GLY A 146 3.80 -15.50 -18.55
C GLY A 146 2.38 -15.05 -18.21
N TYR A 147 2.11 -13.75 -18.40
CA TYR A 147 0.80 -13.14 -18.16
C TYR A 147 -0.31 -13.79 -19.01
N SER A 148 -0.06 -13.97 -20.31
CA SER A 148 -1.07 -14.50 -21.23
C SER A 148 -1.35 -16.00 -21.09
N ASN A 149 -0.39 -16.79 -20.59
CA ASN A 149 -0.49 -18.26 -20.62
C ASN A 149 -0.46 -18.93 -19.24
N PHE A 150 -0.01 -18.24 -18.19
CA PHE A 150 0.23 -18.85 -16.87
C PHE A 150 -0.35 -18.05 -15.71
N TYR A 151 -1.28 -17.12 -15.96
CA TYR A 151 -1.97 -16.34 -14.92
C TYR A 151 -1.02 -15.55 -13.99
N THR A 152 0.20 -15.26 -14.44
CA THR A 152 1.11 -14.39 -13.69
C THR A 152 0.65 -12.94 -13.79
N TYR A 153 1.12 -12.05 -12.92
CA TYR A 153 0.88 -10.62 -13.06
C TYR A 153 1.58 -10.04 -14.30
N HIS A 154 0.91 -9.07 -14.93
CA HIS A 154 1.50 -8.31 -16.03
C HIS A 154 2.73 -7.53 -15.53
N PRO A 155 3.84 -7.45 -16.28
CA PRO A 155 5.08 -6.83 -15.79
C PRO A 155 4.95 -5.33 -15.44
N PHE A 156 4.07 -4.60 -16.13
CA PHE A 156 3.74 -3.20 -15.77
C PHE A 156 3.18 -3.06 -14.34
N HIS A 157 2.59 -4.11 -13.77
CA HIS A 157 2.05 -4.07 -12.41
C HIS A 157 3.12 -3.63 -11.41
N ALA A 158 4.37 -4.13 -11.53
CA ALA A 158 5.48 -3.74 -10.67
C ALA A 158 5.77 -2.22 -10.72
N MET A 159 5.65 -1.60 -11.89
CA MET A 159 5.83 -0.15 -12.07
C MET A 159 4.76 0.66 -11.32
N SER A 160 3.50 0.22 -11.42
CA SER A 160 2.40 0.80 -10.66
C SER A 160 2.64 0.68 -9.13
N MET A 161 3.14 -0.47 -8.68
CA MET A 161 3.44 -0.67 -7.24
C MET A 161 4.59 0.24 -6.77
N VAL A 162 5.66 0.37 -7.55
CA VAL A 162 6.80 1.27 -7.25
C VAL A 162 6.32 2.72 -7.16
N SER A 163 5.43 3.14 -8.07
CA SER A 163 4.83 4.47 -8.03
C SER A 163 4.07 4.72 -6.72
N GLY A 164 3.09 3.86 -6.39
CA GLY A 164 2.29 4.00 -5.18
C GLY A 164 3.10 3.85 -3.89
N GLY A 165 4.08 2.95 -3.87
CA GLY A 165 4.96 2.73 -2.72
C GLY A 165 5.92 3.89 -2.43
N SER A 166 6.17 4.75 -3.42
CA SER A 166 6.99 5.95 -3.24
C SER A 166 6.23 7.14 -2.62
N VAL A 167 4.90 7.08 -2.53
CA VAL A 167 4.08 8.19 -2.00
C VAL A 167 4.47 8.57 -0.57
N PRO A 168 4.60 7.65 0.40
CA PRO A 168 5.01 8.00 1.76
C PRO A 168 6.35 8.74 1.84
N LEU A 169 7.31 8.43 0.94
CA LEU A 169 8.63 9.09 0.94
C LEU A 169 8.56 10.59 0.62
N LYS A 170 7.47 11.05 0.00
CA LYS A 170 7.26 12.46 -0.34
C LYS A 170 6.54 13.25 0.76
N TRP A 171 5.73 12.55 1.56
CA TRP A 171 4.74 13.19 2.44
C TRP A 171 4.92 12.83 3.91
N CYS A 172 5.77 11.87 4.25
CA CYS A 172 6.06 11.48 5.62
C CYS A 172 7.44 11.97 6.02
N SER A 173 7.58 12.45 7.26
CA SER A 173 8.88 12.83 7.81
C SER A 173 9.82 11.63 7.97
N GLN A 174 9.26 10.45 8.26
CA GLN A 174 10.00 9.18 8.27
C GLN A 174 9.05 7.99 8.12
N VAL A 175 9.50 6.98 7.37
CA VAL A 175 8.86 5.65 7.29
C VAL A 175 9.80 4.61 7.84
N TYR A 176 9.32 3.83 8.81
CA TYR A 176 10.05 2.72 9.43
C TYR A 176 9.46 1.39 9.00
N VAL A 177 10.34 0.46 8.62
CA VAL A 177 10.00 -0.97 8.52
C VAL A 177 10.66 -1.71 9.68
N VAL A 178 9.84 -2.28 10.54
CA VAL A 178 10.26 -2.97 11.76
C VAL A 178 10.15 -4.48 11.57
N GLY A 179 11.19 -5.22 11.96
CA GLY A 179 11.19 -6.69 11.97
C GLY A 179 11.54 -7.36 10.63
N ALA A 180 12.08 -6.59 9.67
CA ALA A 180 12.53 -7.12 8.39
C ALA A 180 13.64 -8.18 8.58
N LYS A 181 13.43 -9.39 8.06
CA LYS A 181 14.41 -10.49 8.04
C LYS A 181 15.58 -10.19 7.13
N LYS A 182 15.32 -9.49 6.02
CA LYS A 182 16.35 -9.00 5.09
C LYS A 182 16.20 -7.49 4.91
N PRO A 183 16.63 -6.68 5.88
CA PRO A 183 16.35 -5.25 5.91
C PRO A 183 16.98 -4.47 4.75
N GLY A 184 17.96 -5.05 4.04
CA GLY A 184 18.48 -4.46 2.80
C GLY A 184 17.40 -4.21 1.75
N TYR A 185 16.41 -5.10 1.64
CA TYR A 185 15.31 -4.95 0.68
C TYR A 185 14.40 -3.76 1.01
N ALA A 186 14.02 -3.60 2.29
CA ALA A 186 13.24 -2.44 2.72
C ALA A 186 14.01 -1.12 2.57
N ARG A 187 15.34 -1.12 2.83
CA ARG A 187 16.20 0.05 2.60
C ARG A 187 16.32 0.42 1.13
N GLY A 188 16.41 -0.56 0.22
CA GLY A 188 16.42 -0.30 -1.22
C GLY A 188 15.09 0.25 -1.76
N MET A 189 14.01 0.19 -0.98
CA MET A 189 12.76 0.89 -1.26
C MET A 189 12.69 2.28 -0.62
N GLY A 190 13.76 2.76 0.01
CA GLY A 190 13.85 4.09 0.62
C GLY A 190 13.42 4.16 2.09
N PHE A 191 13.13 3.04 2.75
CA PHE A 191 12.67 3.02 4.13
C PHE A 191 13.80 2.85 5.15
N LYS A 192 13.60 3.40 6.36
CA LYS A 192 14.50 3.14 7.49
C LYS A 192 14.10 1.84 8.18
N THR A 193 15.08 0.98 8.46
CA THR A 193 14.83 -0.32 9.09
C THR A 193 15.30 -0.34 10.53
N LEU A 194 14.48 -0.88 11.43
CA LEU A 194 14.83 -1.11 12.84
C LEU A 194 14.39 -2.52 13.26
N ASN A 195 15.05 -3.08 14.28
CA ASN A 195 14.76 -4.45 14.70
C ASN A 195 13.51 -4.53 15.56
N LYS A 196 13.30 -3.52 16.41
CA LYS A 196 12.23 -3.51 17.42
C LYS A 196 11.34 -2.28 17.30
N PHE A 197 10.08 -2.45 17.70
CA PHE A 197 9.10 -1.37 17.69
C PHE A 197 9.51 -0.21 18.61
N ASP A 198 10.03 -0.50 19.81
CA ASP A 198 10.46 0.52 20.76
C ASP A 198 11.61 1.38 20.24
N GLU A 199 12.49 0.80 19.41
CA GLU A 199 13.56 1.55 18.74
C GLU A 199 12.97 2.54 17.72
N ALA A 200 11.96 2.12 16.96
CA ALA A 200 11.26 2.99 16.02
C ALA A 200 10.50 4.11 16.73
N MET A 201 9.78 3.79 17.80
CA MET A 201 9.12 4.79 18.64
C MET A 201 10.11 5.80 19.24
N ASN A 202 11.28 5.34 19.69
CA ASN A 202 12.29 6.22 20.25
C ASN A 202 12.94 7.12 19.18
N ASP A 203 13.23 6.58 18.00
CA ASP A 203 13.80 7.35 16.90
C ASP A 203 12.77 8.34 16.31
N ALA A 204 11.48 7.98 16.28
CA ALA A 204 10.38 8.82 15.82
C ALA A 204 10.27 10.13 16.60
N LYS A 205 10.70 10.18 17.87
CA LYS A 205 10.68 11.39 18.70
C LYS A 205 11.42 12.57 18.07
N LYS A 206 12.39 12.32 17.19
CA LYS A 206 13.12 13.34 16.43
C LYS A 206 12.21 14.15 15.50
N TYR A 207 11.09 13.58 15.09
CA TYR A 207 10.16 14.15 14.12
C TYR A 207 8.87 14.62 14.78
N VAL A 208 8.36 13.87 15.75
CA VAL A 208 7.02 14.09 16.34
C VAL A 208 7.02 14.45 17.83
N GLY A 209 8.20 14.58 18.45
CA GLY A 209 8.33 14.88 19.89
C GLY A 209 8.12 13.67 20.80
N SER A 210 8.11 13.91 22.12
CA SER A 210 8.13 12.86 23.14
C SER A 210 6.77 12.25 23.49
N ASN A 211 5.67 12.92 23.11
CA ASN A 211 4.29 12.49 23.41
C ASN A 211 3.40 12.55 22.16
N PRO A 212 3.67 11.72 21.12
CA PRO A 212 2.91 11.74 19.88
C PRO A 212 1.55 11.06 20.04
N ARG A 213 0.56 11.51 19.28
CA ARG A 213 -0.72 10.82 19.11
C ARG A 213 -0.55 9.74 18.04
N ILE A 214 -1.00 8.53 18.35
CA ILE A 214 -0.73 7.34 17.53
C ILE A 214 -2.06 6.79 17.00
N LEU A 215 -2.18 6.69 15.67
CA LEU A 215 -3.25 5.97 15.00
C LEU A 215 -2.76 4.55 14.68
N CYS A 216 -3.32 3.55 15.35
CA CYS A 216 -3.00 2.14 15.10
C CYS A 216 -4.12 1.47 14.28
N THR A 217 -3.76 0.82 13.18
CA THR A 217 -4.69 0.12 12.28
C THR A 217 -4.29 -1.36 12.15
N PRO A 218 -4.43 -2.16 13.22
CA PRO A 218 -3.87 -3.51 13.29
C PRO A 218 -4.50 -4.49 12.29
N GLU A 219 -5.74 -4.25 11.88
CA GLU A 219 -6.51 -5.14 11.00
C GLU A 219 -6.65 -4.61 9.57
N CYS A 220 -5.92 -3.56 9.17
CA CYS A 220 -6.09 -2.93 7.85
C CYS A 220 -5.89 -3.88 6.65
N PHE A 221 -5.20 -5.00 6.84
CA PHE A 221 -4.97 -6.03 5.82
C PHE A 221 -5.49 -7.43 6.19
N SER A 222 -6.07 -7.61 7.38
CA SER A 222 -6.57 -8.91 7.87
C SER A 222 -8.05 -8.88 8.27
N GLY A 223 -8.60 -7.72 8.59
CA GLY A 223 -9.98 -7.52 9.02
C GLY A 223 -10.99 -7.46 7.88
N GLY A 224 -10.57 -7.74 6.64
CA GLY A 224 -11.38 -7.61 5.44
C GLY A 224 -11.07 -6.34 4.66
N MET A 225 -12.09 -5.76 4.04
CA MET A 225 -11.95 -4.58 3.19
C MET A 225 -11.64 -3.34 4.04
N ALA A 226 -10.52 -2.71 3.74
CA ALA A 226 -10.08 -1.50 4.42
C ALA A 226 -11.03 -0.32 4.20
N VAL A 227 -10.92 0.66 5.12
CA VAL A 227 -11.68 1.91 5.12
C VAL A 227 -10.73 3.10 5.05
N ASN A 228 -11.24 4.23 4.57
CA ASN A 228 -10.63 5.53 4.73
C ASN A 228 -10.96 6.06 6.13
N LEU A 229 -9.97 6.62 6.80
CA LEU A 229 -10.10 7.17 8.14
C LEU A 229 -10.01 8.70 8.08
N THR A 230 -10.97 9.34 8.72
CA THR A 230 -11.03 10.79 8.92
C THR A 230 -11.19 11.08 10.42
N ILE A 231 -11.02 12.34 10.81
CA ILE A 231 -11.35 12.83 12.15
C ILE A 231 -12.53 13.79 12.08
N ASN A 232 -13.20 14.02 13.21
CA ASN A 232 -14.11 15.15 13.32
C ASN A 232 -13.27 16.44 13.32
N SER A 233 -13.39 17.22 12.26
CA SER A 233 -12.84 18.57 12.13
C SER A 233 -13.89 19.64 12.40
#